data_AF-A0A1H3IHY9-F1
#
_entry.id   AF-A0A1H3IHY9-F1
#
_cell.length_a   1.000
_cell.length_b   1.000
_cell.length_c   1.000
_cell.angle_alpha   90.00
_cell.angle_beta   90.00
_cell.angle_gamma   90.00
#
_symmetry.space_group_name_H-M   'P 1'
#
loop_
_entity.id
_entity.type
_entity.pdbx_description
1 polymer ?
#
loop_
_entity_poly.entity_id
_entity_poly.type
_entity_poly.pdbx_seq_one_letter_code
_entity_poly.pdbx_strand_id
1 'polypeptide(L)'
;MLTVDQLGALRSTLQAWRASGHSVAFVPTMGNLHEGHHSLIRLARERADRVVASVFVNPTQFGPNEDFGRYPRTPEADADGLRAAGCDLLWRPSVETMYPYGAQRTVQVAVPTVTETLEGAHRPGHFDGVATVVARLFNQVRPDVAVFGRKDYQQLAVIRYLVRDLAFPIEIVAAPTRRDADGLAMSSRNQYLSEAERARAPQIHRTLQWVREAVQAGQGREAVEAEAARRLTDAGFEVDYAVLRRPDLTLPEAGDADDGERVALIAARLGRTRLIDNLEFAA
;
A
#
# COMPACT_ATOMS: atom_id res chain seq x y z
N MET A 1 -1.44 22.84 9.46
CA MET A 1 -0.57 22.02 8.60
C MET A 1 0.41 22.90 7.84
N LEU A 2 1.71 22.71 8.06
CA LEU A 2 2.78 23.30 7.27
C LEU A 2 2.94 22.52 5.96
N THR A 3 3.29 23.17 4.84
CA THR A 3 3.68 22.49 3.60
C THR A 3 5.10 22.88 3.25
N VAL A 4 5.97 21.90 3.01
CA VAL A 4 7.37 22.13 2.61
C VAL A 4 7.75 21.26 1.41
N ASP A 5 8.60 21.78 0.54
CA ASP A 5 9.12 21.10 -0.66
C ASP A 5 10.66 21.05 -0.70
N GLN A 6 11.33 21.85 0.15
CA GLN A 6 12.78 21.82 0.33
C GLN A 6 13.22 20.92 1.49
N LEU A 7 14.21 20.07 1.25
CA LEU A 7 14.69 19.10 2.24
C LEU A 7 15.27 19.78 3.50
N GLY A 8 15.91 20.94 3.34
CA GLY A 8 16.38 21.75 4.46
C GLY A 8 15.25 22.18 5.40
N ALA A 9 14.14 22.69 4.84
CA ALA A 9 12.97 23.12 5.61
C ALA A 9 12.29 21.96 6.34
N LEU A 10 12.18 20.80 5.68
CA LEU A 10 11.70 19.55 6.32
C LEU A 10 12.57 19.21 7.54
N ARG A 11 13.89 19.11 7.35
CA ARG A 11 14.82 18.70 8.41
C ARG A 11 14.83 19.68 9.59
N SER A 12 14.84 20.98 9.33
CA SER A 12 14.79 22.00 10.39
C SER A 12 13.51 21.89 11.22
N THR A 13 12.35 21.70 10.57
CA THR A 13 11.07 21.56 11.28
C THR A 13 11.06 20.30 12.16
N LEU A 14 11.48 19.16 11.60
CA LEU A 14 11.51 17.89 12.34
C LEU A 14 12.56 17.89 13.47
N GLN A 15 13.66 18.62 13.31
CA GLN A 15 14.66 18.79 14.37
C GLN A 15 14.09 19.59 15.54
N ALA A 16 13.34 20.68 15.26
CA ALA A 16 12.69 21.47 16.30
C ALA A 16 11.65 20.66 17.08
N TRP A 17 10.86 19.81 16.39
CA TRP A 17 9.92 18.91 17.05
C TRP A 17 10.60 17.91 17.98
N ARG A 18 11.67 17.25 17.52
CA ARG A 18 12.45 16.32 18.36
C ARG A 18 13.12 17.00 19.53
N ALA A 19 13.67 18.21 19.33
CA ALA A 19 14.25 19.00 20.42
C ALA A 19 13.21 19.37 21.50
N SER A 20 11.93 19.39 21.13
CA SER A 20 10.80 19.60 22.04
C SER A 20 10.25 18.29 22.62
N GLY A 21 10.88 17.14 22.34
CA GLY A 21 10.45 15.83 22.83
C GLY A 21 9.27 15.20 22.09
N HIS A 22 8.83 15.77 20.96
CA HIS A 22 7.71 15.21 20.20
C HIS A 22 8.15 13.98 19.38
N SER A 23 7.34 12.93 19.45
CA SER A 23 7.35 11.79 18.53
C SER A 23 6.74 12.14 17.17
N VAL A 24 7.15 11.44 16.12
CA VAL A 24 6.74 11.68 14.73
C VAL A 24 6.19 10.41 14.10
N ALA A 25 4.92 10.44 13.68
CA ALA A 25 4.33 9.44 12.81
C ALA A 25 4.38 9.90 11.34
N PHE A 26 4.64 8.97 10.42
CA PHE A 26 4.76 9.26 9.00
C PHE A 26 3.83 8.42 8.14
N VAL A 27 3.18 9.08 7.17
CA VAL A 27 2.28 8.45 6.19
C VAL A 27 2.75 8.80 4.77
N PRO A 28 3.51 7.92 4.10
CA PRO A 28 3.91 8.16 2.73
C PRO A 28 2.75 7.89 1.76
N THR A 29 2.52 8.81 0.83
CA THR A 29 1.47 8.70 -0.20
C THR A 29 1.96 9.20 -1.56
N MET A 30 1.21 8.89 -2.61
CA MET A 30 1.44 9.40 -3.97
C MET A 30 0.49 10.55 -4.36
N GLY A 31 -0.37 11.03 -3.45
CA GLY A 31 -1.42 12.01 -3.77
C GLY A 31 -2.69 11.39 -4.37
N ASN A 32 -3.60 12.24 -4.86
CA ASN A 32 -4.97 11.87 -5.21
C ASN A 32 -5.66 11.11 -4.07
N LEU A 33 -5.67 11.78 -2.91
CA LEU A 33 -6.03 11.19 -1.64
C LEU A 33 -7.54 10.96 -1.56
N HIS A 34 -7.90 10.00 -0.71
CA HIS A 34 -9.27 9.58 -0.47
C HIS A 34 -9.40 9.13 0.99
N GLU A 35 -10.61 8.79 1.43
CA GLU A 35 -10.89 8.44 2.83
C GLU A 35 -10.03 7.27 3.35
N GLY A 36 -9.64 6.32 2.48
CA GLY A 36 -8.57 5.35 2.76
C GLY A 36 -7.29 5.99 3.31
N HIS A 37 -6.74 6.99 2.62
CA HIS A 37 -5.54 7.71 3.05
C HIS A 37 -5.78 8.56 4.30
N HIS A 38 -6.92 9.25 4.39
CA HIS A 38 -7.26 10.07 5.57
C HIS A 38 -7.39 9.21 6.84
N SER A 39 -7.83 7.96 6.72
CA SER A 39 -7.84 7.02 7.83
C SER A 39 -6.44 6.69 8.36
N LEU A 40 -5.42 6.65 7.48
CA LEU A 40 -4.03 6.46 7.89
C LEU A 40 -3.52 7.65 8.71
N ILE A 41 -3.88 8.87 8.33
CA ILE A 41 -3.51 10.10 9.05
C ILE A 41 -4.14 10.11 10.44
N ARG A 42 -5.41 9.71 10.57
CA ARG A 42 -6.08 9.62 11.87
C ARG A 42 -5.42 8.56 12.76
N LEU A 43 -5.13 7.38 12.21
CA LEU A 43 -4.40 6.34 12.95
C LEU A 43 -2.99 6.80 13.35
N ALA A 44 -2.26 7.51 12.48
CA ALA A 44 -0.96 8.07 12.79
C ALA A 44 -1.02 9.07 13.96
N ARG A 45 -2.09 9.86 14.05
CA ARG A 45 -2.32 10.81 15.15
C ARG A 45 -2.51 10.12 16.50
N GLU A 46 -3.05 8.91 16.52
CA GLU A 46 -3.20 8.11 17.74
C GLU A 46 -1.86 7.51 18.21
N ARG A 47 -0.82 7.56 17.38
CA ARG A 47 0.47 6.87 17.61
C ARG A 47 1.65 7.81 17.87
N ALA A 48 1.52 9.11 17.59
CA ALA A 48 2.59 10.09 17.81
C ALA A 48 2.06 11.51 17.99
N ASP A 49 2.89 12.39 18.55
CA ASP A 49 2.56 13.79 18.81
C ASP A 49 2.42 14.63 17.54
N ARG A 50 3.18 14.27 16.49
CA ARG A 50 3.22 14.97 15.21
C ARG A 50 3.03 14.02 14.05
N VAL A 51 2.18 14.41 13.10
CA VAL A 51 1.92 13.62 11.88
C VAL A 51 2.51 14.32 10.66
N VAL A 52 3.37 13.60 9.96
CA VAL A 52 3.92 13.98 8.66
C VAL A 52 3.28 13.12 7.59
N ALA A 53 2.82 13.73 6.50
CA ALA A 53 2.45 13.00 5.29
C ALA A 53 3.36 13.41 4.14
N SER A 54 3.74 12.49 3.26
CA SER A 54 4.35 12.86 1.98
C SER A 54 3.35 12.69 0.84
N VAL A 55 3.39 13.61 -0.12
CA VAL A 55 2.72 13.46 -1.42
C VAL A 55 3.79 13.50 -2.50
N PHE A 56 4.13 12.33 -3.03
CA PHE A 56 5.16 12.19 -4.06
C PHE A 56 4.85 11.03 -5.01
N VAL A 57 4.54 11.34 -6.27
CA VAL A 57 4.39 10.32 -7.32
C VAL A 57 5.79 9.86 -7.73
N ASN A 58 6.22 8.73 -7.18
CA ASN A 58 7.57 8.20 -7.40
C ASN A 58 7.73 7.64 -8.81
N PRO A 59 8.61 8.16 -9.68
CA PRO A 59 8.83 7.60 -11.02
C PRO A 59 9.46 6.20 -11.02
N THR A 60 10.24 5.82 -10.00
CA THR A 60 11.02 4.56 -10.05
C THR A 60 10.19 3.30 -9.84
N GLN A 61 8.94 3.44 -9.37
CA GLN A 61 8.04 2.32 -9.13
C GLN A 61 7.00 2.13 -10.24
N PHE A 62 7.11 2.87 -11.36
CA PHE A 62 6.26 2.70 -12.53
C PHE A 62 7.02 1.99 -13.65
N GLY A 63 6.46 0.90 -14.14
CA GLY A 63 6.97 0.23 -15.35
C GLY A 63 6.71 1.03 -16.63
N PRO A 64 7.34 0.66 -17.78
CA PRO A 64 7.19 1.37 -19.06
C PRO A 64 5.74 1.48 -19.56
N ASN A 65 4.90 0.51 -19.21
CA ASN A 65 3.48 0.45 -19.59
C ASN A 65 2.54 0.92 -18.47
N GLU A 66 3.09 1.46 -17.38
CA GLU A 66 2.30 1.95 -16.25
C GLU A 66 2.03 3.45 -16.34
N ASP A 67 1.06 3.91 -15.56
CA ASP A 67 0.37 5.17 -15.77
C ASP A 67 1.06 6.39 -15.15
N PHE A 68 2.40 6.44 -15.06
CA PHE A 68 3.12 7.57 -14.41
C PHE A 68 2.69 8.95 -14.95
N GLY A 69 2.60 9.08 -16.28
CA GLY A 69 2.18 10.32 -16.94
C GLY A 69 0.69 10.64 -16.76
N ARG A 70 -0.16 9.62 -16.53
CA ARG A 70 -1.61 9.76 -16.34
C ARG A 70 -2.03 9.74 -14.87
N TYR A 71 -1.10 9.51 -13.95
CA TYR A 71 -1.40 9.43 -12.53
C TYR A 71 -2.01 10.77 -12.07
N PRO A 72 -3.19 10.74 -11.43
CA PRO A 72 -3.90 11.94 -11.03
C PRO A 72 -3.10 12.74 -10.01
N ARG A 73 -3.10 14.07 -10.14
CA ARG A 73 -2.42 14.99 -9.23
C ARG A 73 -3.40 16.08 -8.82
N THR A 74 -3.72 16.12 -7.53
CA THR A 74 -4.74 17.00 -6.93
C THR A 74 -4.19 17.73 -5.70
N PRO A 75 -3.08 18.49 -5.84
CA PRO A 75 -2.30 18.95 -4.70
C PRO A 75 -3.08 19.84 -3.70
N GLU A 76 -4.04 20.64 -4.17
CA GLU A 76 -4.89 21.47 -3.31
C GLU A 76 -5.86 20.59 -2.49
N ALA A 77 -6.59 19.70 -3.15
CA ALA A 77 -7.54 18.79 -2.49
C ALA A 77 -6.84 17.83 -1.52
N ASP A 78 -5.64 17.35 -1.90
CA ASP A 78 -4.80 16.52 -1.04
C ASP A 78 -4.41 17.29 0.23
N ALA A 79 -3.96 18.54 0.10
CA ALA A 79 -3.56 19.36 1.23
C ALA A 79 -4.73 19.68 2.17
N ASP A 80 -5.91 19.95 1.62
CA ASP A 80 -7.12 20.22 2.40
C ASP A 80 -7.60 18.98 3.16
N GLY A 81 -7.64 17.82 2.50
CA GLY A 81 -7.98 16.55 3.13
C GLY A 81 -6.98 16.13 4.22
N LEU A 82 -5.68 16.32 3.97
CA LEU A 82 -4.64 16.08 4.99
C LEU A 82 -4.79 17.00 6.19
N ARG A 83 -5.06 18.30 5.97
CA ARG A 83 -5.30 19.26 7.06
C ARG A 83 -6.54 18.89 7.87
N ALA A 84 -7.63 18.49 7.21
CA ALA A 84 -8.87 18.08 7.88
C ALA A 84 -8.71 16.77 8.66
N ALA A 85 -7.95 15.81 8.15
CA ALA A 85 -7.56 14.61 8.89
C ALA A 85 -6.54 14.91 10.02
N GLY A 86 -5.94 16.10 9.97
CA GLY A 86 -5.09 16.70 10.99
C GLY A 86 -3.61 16.31 10.91
N CYS A 87 -3.11 16.22 9.69
CA CYS A 87 -1.68 16.24 9.42
C CYS A 87 -1.04 17.57 9.90
N ASP A 88 0.12 17.49 10.54
CA ASP A 88 0.89 18.66 10.99
C ASP A 88 1.76 19.21 9.86
N LEU A 89 2.36 18.34 9.04
CA LEU A 89 3.28 18.71 7.96
C LEU A 89 3.08 17.86 6.71
N LEU A 90 2.87 18.53 5.57
CA LEU A 90 2.90 17.95 4.24
C LEU A 90 4.30 18.11 3.62
N TRP A 91 4.97 16.98 3.39
CA TRP A 91 6.21 16.90 2.61
C TRP A 91 5.89 16.68 1.13
N ARG A 92 6.15 17.67 0.29
CA ARG A 92 5.80 17.64 -1.14
C ARG A 92 7.04 17.92 -2.01
N PRO A 93 8.04 17.00 -2.03
CA PRO A 93 9.26 17.22 -2.77
C PRO A 93 9.04 17.15 -4.29
N SER A 94 9.92 17.82 -5.04
CA SER A 94 10.04 17.58 -6.48
C SER A 94 10.81 16.27 -6.76
N VAL A 95 10.75 15.80 -8.01
CA VAL A 95 11.58 14.66 -8.46
C VAL A 95 13.06 14.96 -8.30
N GLU A 96 13.49 16.19 -8.58
CA GLU A 96 14.89 16.62 -8.42
C GLU A 96 15.32 16.60 -6.95
N THR A 97 14.45 17.04 -6.02
CA THR A 97 14.72 16.95 -4.59
C THR A 97 14.87 15.50 -4.11
N MET A 98 14.07 14.57 -4.64
CA MET A 98 14.16 13.14 -4.29
C MET A 98 15.34 12.42 -4.97
N TYR A 99 15.64 12.81 -6.22
CA TYR A 99 16.59 12.18 -7.12
C TYR A 99 17.51 13.23 -7.79
N PRO A 100 18.50 13.77 -7.07
CA PRO A 100 19.35 14.86 -7.56
C PRO A 100 20.22 14.47 -8.77
N TYR A 101 20.45 13.17 -8.97
CA TYR A 101 21.17 12.64 -10.14
C TYR A 101 20.23 12.08 -11.21
N GLY A 102 18.91 12.27 -11.06
CA GLY A 102 17.87 11.66 -11.90
C GLY A 102 17.46 10.26 -11.40
N ALA A 103 16.20 9.92 -11.64
CA ALA A 103 15.58 8.68 -11.14
C ALA A 103 16.27 7.41 -11.69
N GLN A 104 16.88 7.47 -12.86
CA GLN A 104 17.57 6.34 -13.51
C GLN A 104 18.98 6.09 -12.95
N ARG A 105 19.57 7.07 -12.26
CA ARG A 105 20.92 7.00 -11.68
C ARG A 105 20.90 7.02 -10.16
N THR A 106 19.77 6.60 -9.58
CA THR A 106 19.61 6.49 -8.12
C THR A 106 20.28 5.23 -7.60
N VAL A 107 20.78 5.27 -6.36
CA VAL A 107 20.95 4.06 -5.55
C VAL A 107 19.60 3.34 -5.49
N GLN A 108 19.62 2.04 -5.72
CA GLN A 108 18.46 1.16 -5.67
C GLN A 108 18.55 0.26 -4.43
N VAL A 109 17.40 -0.01 -3.83
CA VAL A 109 17.24 -0.98 -2.74
C VAL A 109 16.36 -2.09 -3.27
N ALA A 110 16.90 -3.32 -3.30
CA ALA A 110 16.18 -4.51 -3.69
C ALA A 110 15.91 -5.37 -2.46
N VAL A 111 14.67 -5.80 -2.28
CA VAL A 111 14.25 -6.65 -1.16
C VAL A 111 14.05 -8.07 -1.71
N PRO A 112 14.83 -9.08 -1.27
CA PRO A 112 14.77 -10.43 -1.85
C PRO A 112 13.52 -11.18 -1.35
N THR A 113 13.22 -12.33 -1.97
CA THR A 113 12.15 -13.28 -1.60
C THR A 113 10.72 -12.76 -1.73
N VAL A 114 10.30 -11.81 -0.89
CA VAL A 114 8.93 -11.28 -0.84
C VAL A 114 8.54 -10.50 -2.10
N THR A 115 9.49 -10.18 -2.97
CA THR A 115 9.29 -9.49 -4.26
C THR A 115 9.29 -10.44 -5.46
N GLU A 116 9.61 -11.73 -5.27
CA GLU A 116 9.79 -12.68 -6.38
C GLU A 116 8.46 -13.31 -6.85
N THR A 117 7.36 -13.05 -6.14
CA THR A 117 6.03 -13.62 -6.39
C THR A 117 4.96 -12.55 -6.47
N LEU A 118 3.71 -12.93 -6.79
CA LEU A 118 2.53 -12.06 -6.76
C LEU A 118 2.76 -10.74 -7.51
N GLU A 119 2.47 -9.58 -6.91
CA GLU A 119 2.66 -8.28 -7.58
C GLU A 119 4.09 -8.08 -8.10
N GLY A 120 5.10 -8.63 -7.43
CA GLY A 120 6.49 -8.46 -7.84
C GLY A 120 6.81 -9.22 -9.12
N ALA A 121 6.24 -10.42 -9.28
CA ALA A 121 6.33 -11.17 -10.54
C ALA A 121 5.55 -10.50 -11.68
N HIS A 122 4.37 -9.92 -11.39
CA HIS A 122 3.54 -9.24 -12.38
C HIS A 122 4.03 -7.82 -12.71
N ARG A 123 4.86 -7.22 -11.85
CA ARG A 123 5.35 -5.84 -11.98
C ARG A 123 6.86 -5.78 -11.68
N PRO A 124 7.71 -6.33 -12.55
CA PRO A 124 9.16 -6.36 -12.33
C PRO A 124 9.74 -4.97 -12.06
N GLY A 125 10.58 -4.85 -11.02
CA GLY A 125 11.19 -3.59 -10.58
C GLY A 125 10.26 -2.65 -9.79
N HIS A 126 8.95 -2.93 -9.69
CA HIS A 126 8.02 -2.10 -8.93
C HIS A 126 8.45 -1.97 -7.46
N PHE A 127 8.71 -3.10 -6.80
CA PHE A 127 9.05 -3.10 -5.38
C PHE A 127 10.46 -2.58 -5.09
N ASP A 128 11.40 -2.71 -6.02
CA ASP A 128 12.70 -2.02 -5.89
C ASP A 128 12.51 -0.51 -5.90
N GLY A 129 11.63 -0.02 -6.79
CA GLY A 129 11.20 1.37 -6.81
C GLY A 129 10.58 1.82 -5.49
N VAL A 130 9.66 1.02 -4.94
CA VAL A 130 9.00 1.28 -3.65
C VAL A 130 9.99 1.27 -2.49
N ALA A 131 10.80 0.22 -2.35
CA ALA A 131 11.80 0.11 -1.28
C ALA A 131 12.81 1.26 -1.34
N THR A 132 13.24 1.64 -2.54
CA THR A 132 14.15 2.78 -2.76
C THR A 132 13.54 4.10 -2.28
N VAL A 133 12.29 4.40 -2.68
CA VAL A 133 11.67 5.67 -2.27
C VAL A 133 11.32 5.69 -0.79
N VAL A 134 10.86 4.58 -0.22
CA VAL A 134 10.53 4.48 1.21
C VAL A 134 11.79 4.62 2.06
N ALA A 135 12.90 3.97 1.70
CA ALA A 135 14.18 4.14 2.40
C ALA A 135 14.67 5.61 2.36
N ARG A 136 14.52 6.29 1.21
CA ARG A 136 14.81 7.73 1.10
C ARG A 136 13.93 8.56 2.01
N LEU A 137 12.62 8.32 2.02
CA LEU A 137 11.68 9.04 2.86
C LEU A 137 11.95 8.80 4.35
N PHE A 138 12.27 7.58 4.77
CA PHE A 138 12.68 7.27 6.14
C PHE A 138 13.97 7.99 6.54
N ASN A 139 14.94 8.11 5.64
CA ASN A 139 16.15 8.90 5.90
C ASN A 139 15.90 10.41 5.98
N GLN A 140 14.91 10.93 5.23
CA GLN A 140 14.55 12.34 5.24
C GLN A 140 13.72 12.71 6.47
N VAL A 141 12.71 11.89 6.79
CA VAL A 141 11.73 12.14 7.85
C VAL A 141 12.21 11.60 9.20
N ARG A 142 12.90 10.46 9.25
CA ARG A 142 13.30 9.72 10.46
C ARG A 142 12.16 9.53 11.47
N PRO A 143 11.01 8.96 11.06
CA PRO A 143 9.86 8.84 11.94
C PRO A 143 10.10 7.81 13.05
N ASP A 144 9.34 7.91 14.14
CA ASP A 144 9.26 6.87 15.17
C ASP A 144 8.28 5.76 14.74
N VAL A 145 7.20 6.17 14.04
CA VAL A 145 6.15 5.29 13.54
C VAL A 145 5.88 5.58 12.07
N ALA A 146 5.68 4.57 11.24
CA ALA A 146 5.17 4.74 9.88
C ALA A 146 3.92 3.89 9.64
N VAL A 147 2.89 4.51 9.06
CA VAL A 147 1.57 3.88 8.85
C VAL A 147 1.36 3.58 7.37
N PHE A 148 1.01 2.33 7.07
CA PHE A 148 0.72 1.84 5.73
C PHE A 148 -0.62 1.10 5.70
N GLY A 149 -1.36 1.20 4.60
CA GLY A 149 -2.61 0.47 4.42
C GLY A 149 -2.39 -1.01 4.08
N ARG A 150 -3.17 -1.90 4.69
CA ARG A 150 -3.18 -3.34 4.39
C ARG A 150 -3.65 -3.68 2.97
N LYS A 151 -4.33 -2.74 2.31
CA LYS A 151 -4.78 -2.92 0.92
C LYS A 151 -3.63 -3.35 0.00
N ASP A 152 -2.46 -2.75 0.15
CA ASP A 152 -1.25 -3.10 -0.58
C ASP A 152 -0.42 -4.08 0.27
N TYR A 153 -0.96 -5.28 0.52
CA TYR A 153 -0.42 -6.23 1.50
C TYR A 153 1.03 -6.62 1.26
N GLN A 154 1.39 -6.92 0.01
CA GLN A 154 2.76 -7.27 -0.35
C GLN A 154 3.71 -6.08 -0.22
N GLN A 155 3.25 -4.85 -0.48
CA GLN A 155 4.04 -3.65 -0.19
C GLN A 155 4.35 -3.54 1.31
N LEU A 156 3.35 -3.78 2.16
CA LEU A 156 3.54 -3.80 3.61
C LEU A 156 4.56 -4.88 4.03
N ALA A 157 4.50 -6.08 3.43
CA ALA A 157 5.48 -7.14 3.68
C ALA A 157 6.90 -6.73 3.25
N VAL A 158 7.05 -6.14 2.07
CA VAL A 158 8.34 -5.59 1.56
C VAL A 158 8.91 -4.54 2.51
N ILE A 159 8.07 -3.63 3.01
CA ILE A 159 8.51 -2.55 3.91
C ILE A 159 8.88 -3.11 5.29
N ARG A 160 8.11 -4.07 5.82
CA ARG A 160 8.47 -4.76 7.08
C ARG A 160 9.79 -5.51 6.96
N TYR A 161 10.02 -6.21 5.84
CA TYR A 161 11.31 -6.84 5.55
C TYR A 161 12.43 -5.80 5.57
N LEU A 162 12.29 -4.75 4.75
CA LEU A 162 13.27 -3.66 4.64
C LEU A 162 13.64 -3.05 6.00
N VAL A 163 12.62 -2.75 6.82
CA VAL A 163 12.77 -2.14 8.14
C VAL A 163 13.53 -3.05 9.09
N ARG A 164 13.16 -4.34 9.11
CA ARG A 164 13.80 -5.32 9.99
C ARG A 164 15.24 -5.60 9.57
N ASP A 165 15.47 -5.82 8.28
CA ASP A 165 16.77 -6.20 7.73
C ASP A 165 17.80 -5.07 7.85
N LEU A 166 17.42 -3.85 7.50
CA LEU A 166 18.29 -2.67 7.63
C LEU A 166 18.26 -2.02 9.02
N ALA A 167 17.63 -2.68 9.99
CA ALA A 167 17.54 -2.24 11.39
C ALA A 167 17.05 -0.79 11.56
N PHE A 168 16.06 -0.38 10.75
CA PHE A 168 15.42 0.92 10.92
C PHE A 168 14.70 0.95 12.29
N PRO A 169 14.94 1.98 13.14
CA PRO A 169 14.28 2.12 14.42
C PRO A 169 12.88 2.73 14.24
N ILE A 170 12.02 2.05 13.46
CA ILE A 170 10.70 2.55 13.05
C ILE A 170 9.65 1.46 13.32
N GLU A 171 8.61 1.78 14.07
CA GLU A 171 7.44 0.90 14.19
C GLU A 171 6.60 0.99 12.91
N ILE A 172 6.29 -0.16 12.30
CA ILE A 172 5.42 -0.23 11.11
C ILE A 172 4.00 -0.64 11.50
N VAL A 173 3.08 0.33 11.42
CA VAL A 173 1.67 0.14 11.74
C VAL A 173 0.89 -0.16 10.48
N ALA A 174 0.16 -1.28 10.49
CA ALA A 174 -0.68 -1.72 9.40
C ALA A 174 -2.14 -1.30 9.62
N ALA A 175 -2.62 -0.35 8.84
CA ALA A 175 -3.98 0.15 8.92
C ALA A 175 -4.95 -0.75 8.12
N PRO A 176 -6.17 -1.01 8.64
CA PRO A 176 -7.18 -1.75 7.90
C PRO A 176 -7.55 -1.11 6.56
N THR A 177 -7.87 -1.94 5.56
CA THR A 177 -8.39 -1.48 4.27
C THR A 177 -9.74 -0.80 4.47
N ARG A 178 -9.85 0.48 4.09
CA ARG A 178 -11.15 1.17 4.01
C ARG A 178 -11.88 0.74 2.75
N ARG A 179 -13.20 0.57 2.89
CA ARG A 179 -14.08 0.05 1.85
C ARG A 179 -15.27 1.00 1.67
N ASP A 180 -15.78 1.06 0.44
CA ASP A 180 -17.08 1.65 0.16
C ASP A 180 -18.20 0.82 0.83
N ALA A 181 -19.42 1.35 0.88
CA ALA A 181 -20.55 0.69 1.53
C ALA A 181 -20.90 -0.68 0.93
N ASP A 182 -20.54 -0.93 -0.34
CA ASP A 182 -20.72 -2.20 -1.03
C ASP A 182 -19.54 -3.17 -0.87
N GLY A 183 -18.52 -2.80 -0.09
CA GLY A 183 -17.36 -3.63 0.22
C GLY A 183 -16.17 -3.45 -0.72
N LEU A 184 -16.27 -2.67 -1.80
CA LEU A 184 -15.13 -2.40 -2.68
C LEU A 184 -14.03 -1.67 -1.91
N ALA A 185 -12.78 -2.18 -1.98
CA ALA A 185 -11.63 -1.50 -1.40
C ALA A 185 -11.44 -0.12 -2.04
N MET A 186 -11.30 0.92 -1.21
CA MET A 186 -11.07 2.29 -1.70
C MET A 186 -9.72 2.38 -2.41
N SER A 187 -9.72 2.96 -3.61
CA SER A 187 -8.54 3.11 -4.45
C SER A 187 -8.71 4.31 -5.36
N SER A 188 -7.65 5.09 -5.58
CA SER A 188 -7.62 6.14 -6.61
C SER A 188 -7.91 5.59 -8.01
N ARG A 189 -7.60 4.31 -8.27
CA ARG A 189 -7.89 3.63 -9.54
C ARG A 189 -9.38 3.34 -9.77
N ASN A 190 -10.24 3.41 -8.73
CA ASN A 190 -11.67 3.13 -8.89
C ASN A 190 -12.35 4.15 -9.81
N GLN A 191 -11.79 5.37 -9.95
CA GLN A 191 -12.28 6.41 -10.86
C GLN A 191 -12.17 6.03 -12.36
N TYR A 192 -11.36 5.01 -12.68
CA TYR A 192 -11.19 4.52 -14.05
C TYR A 192 -12.25 3.49 -14.45
N LEU A 193 -13.07 3.03 -13.51
CA LEU A 193 -14.16 2.10 -13.78
C LEU A 193 -15.33 2.88 -14.40
N SER A 194 -15.86 2.37 -15.51
CA SER A 194 -17.21 2.74 -15.97
C SER A 194 -18.26 2.36 -14.94
N GLU A 195 -19.47 2.91 -15.05
CA GLU A 195 -20.58 2.59 -14.14
C GLU A 195 -20.87 1.08 -14.07
N ALA A 196 -20.89 0.41 -15.23
CA ALA A 196 -21.12 -1.04 -15.31
C ALA A 196 -19.97 -1.87 -14.71
N GLU A 197 -18.72 -1.40 -14.81
CA GLU A 197 -17.58 -2.03 -14.15
C GLU A 197 -17.62 -1.76 -12.63
N ARG A 198 -17.94 -0.54 -12.20
CA ARG A 198 -18.05 -0.18 -10.78
C ARG A 198 -19.13 -0.98 -10.07
N ALA A 199 -20.25 -1.29 -10.72
CA ALA A 199 -21.30 -2.16 -10.16
C ALA A 199 -20.83 -3.61 -9.95
N ARG A 200 -19.88 -4.10 -10.76
CA ARG A 200 -19.32 -5.46 -10.67
C ARG A 200 -18.10 -5.56 -9.77
N ALA A 201 -17.34 -4.47 -9.61
CA ALA A 201 -16.11 -4.41 -8.84
C ALA A 201 -16.19 -5.01 -7.42
N PRO A 202 -17.28 -4.83 -6.63
CA PRO A 202 -17.41 -5.44 -5.30
C PRO A 202 -17.34 -6.98 -5.28
N GLN A 203 -17.48 -7.64 -6.44
CA GLN A 203 -17.30 -9.09 -6.54
C GLN A 203 -15.93 -9.55 -6.04
N ILE A 204 -14.87 -8.75 -6.18
CA ILE A 204 -13.54 -9.10 -5.66
C ILE A 204 -13.58 -9.36 -4.15
N HIS A 205 -14.29 -8.52 -3.40
CA HIS A 205 -14.42 -8.65 -1.95
C HIS A 205 -15.34 -9.82 -1.58
N ARG A 206 -16.45 -10.01 -2.30
CA ARG A 206 -17.33 -11.17 -2.10
C ARG A 206 -16.60 -12.49 -2.34
N THR A 207 -15.71 -12.54 -3.33
CA THR A 207 -14.86 -13.72 -3.55
C THR A 207 -13.88 -13.94 -2.40
N LEU A 208 -13.25 -12.90 -1.85
CA LEU A 208 -12.41 -13.02 -0.65
C LEU A 208 -13.17 -13.54 0.57
N GLN A 209 -14.38 -13.05 0.81
CA GLN A 209 -15.25 -13.52 1.89
C GLN A 209 -15.60 -15.00 1.72
N TRP A 210 -15.92 -15.40 0.48
CA TRP A 210 -16.15 -16.80 0.15
C TRP A 210 -14.91 -17.67 0.35
N VAL A 211 -13.72 -17.20 -0.05
CA VAL A 211 -12.45 -17.93 0.18
C VAL A 211 -12.24 -18.20 1.67
N ARG A 212 -12.46 -17.20 2.53
CA ARG A 212 -12.41 -17.39 3.98
C ARG A 212 -13.37 -18.49 4.44
N GLU A 213 -14.63 -18.40 4.06
CA GLU A 213 -15.67 -19.37 4.47
C GLU A 213 -15.36 -20.79 3.97
N ALA A 214 -14.85 -20.91 2.74
CA ALA A 214 -14.42 -22.17 2.14
C ALA A 214 -13.26 -22.81 2.90
N VAL A 215 -12.24 -22.03 3.24
CA VAL A 215 -11.08 -22.50 4.02
C VAL A 215 -11.52 -22.93 5.43
N GLN A 216 -12.35 -22.13 6.10
CA GLN A 216 -12.89 -22.44 7.42
C GLN A 216 -13.81 -23.67 7.43
N ALA A 217 -14.39 -24.01 6.28
CA ALA A 217 -15.14 -25.26 6.07
C ALA A 217 -14.24 -26.47 5.75
N GLY A 218 -12.91 -26.32 5.81
CA GLY A 218 -11.94 -27.38 5.56
C GLY A 218 -11.71 -27.70 4.08
N GLN A 219 -12.10 -26.80 3.15
CA GLN A 219 -11.83 -27.03 1.73
C GLN A 219 -10.34 -26.89 1.41
N GLY A 220 -9.82 -27.79 0.58
CA GLY A 220 -8.41 -27.80 0.19
C GLY A 220 -8.02 -26.55 -0.60
N ARG A 221 -6.86 -25.96 -0.26
CA ARG A 221 -6.33 -24.72 -0.85
C ARG A 221 -6.49 -24.65 -2.37
N GLU A 222 -6.00 -25.65 -3.10
CA GLU A 222 -5.96 -25.62 -4.57
C GLU A 222 -7.36 -25.55 -5.19
N ALA A 223 -8.32 -26.25 -4.60
CA ALA A 223 -9.72 -26.18 -5.02
C ALA A 223 -10.32 -24.79 -4.74
N VAL A 224 -10.00 -24.20 -3.59
CA VAL A 224 -10.46 -22.86 -3.22
C VAL A 224 -9.87 -21.79 -4.13
N GLU A 225 -8.56 -21.83 -4.41
CA GLU A 225 -7.88 -20.90 -5.32
C GLU A 225 -8.47 -20.99 -6.75
N ALA A 226 -8.67 -22.21 -7.27
CA ALA A 226 -9.25 -22.41 -8.59
C ALA A 226 -10.70 -21.89 -8.71
N GLU A 227 -11.53 -22.15 -7.70
CA GLU A 227 -12.91 -21.68 -7.67
C GLU A 227 -13.00 -20.16 -7.47
N ALA A 228 -12.10 -19.57 -6.68
CA ALA A 228 -12.00 -18.12 -6.54
C ALA A 228 -11.69 -17.44 -7.89
N ALA A 229 -10.73 -17.99 -8.64
CA ALA A 229 -10.43 -17.51 -9.99
C ALA A 229 -11.64 -17.64 -10.92
N ARG A 230 -12.32 -18.79 -10.93
CA ARG A 230 -13.53 -19.01 -11.74
C ARG A 230 -14.63 -18.00 -11.43
N ARG A 231 -14.93 -17.76 -10.15
CA ARG A 231 -15.94 -16.78 -9.70
C ARG A 231 -15.69 -15.37 -10.21
N LEU A 232 -14.42 -14.96 -10.28
CA LEU A 232 -14.03 -13.66 -10.81
C LEU A 232 -14.17 -13.64 -12.35
N THR A 233 -13.70 -14.69 -13.03
CA THR A 233 -13.84 -14.81 -14.49
C THR A 233 -15.30 -14.76 -14.93
N ASP A 234 -16.19 -15.48 -14.25
CA ASP A 234 -17.63 -15.50 -14.52
C ASP A 234 -18.27 -14.11 -14.29
N ALA A 235 -17.69 -13.28 -13.42
CA ALA A 235 -18.11 -11.90 -13.19
C ALA A 235 -17.48 -10.88 -14.18
N GLY A 236 -16.69 -11.36 -15.15
CA GLY A 236 -16.07 -10.57 -16.20
C GLY A 236 -14.71 -9.97 -15.83
N PHE A 237 -14.02 -10.54 -14.85
CA PHE A 237 -12.64 -10.17 -14.53
C PHE A 237 -11.64 -11.02 -15.33
N GLU A 238 -10.51 -10.44 -15.68
CA GLU A 238 -9.32 -11.15 -16.12
C GLU A 238 -8.40 -11.31 -14.89
N VAL A 239 -8.24 -12.54 -14.40
CA VAL A 239 -7.56 -12.83 -13.13
C VAL A 239 -6.05 -12.98 -13.36
N ASP A 240 -5.24 -12.16 -12.68
CA ASP A 240 -3.80 -12.37 -12.62
C ASP A 240 -3.48 -13.49 -11.61
N TYR A 241 -4.07 -13.38 -10.42
CA TYR A 241 -4.01 -14.41 -9.39
C TYR A 241 -5.15 -14.27 -8.37
N ALA A 242 -5.56 -15.40 -7.79
CA ALA A 242 -6.42 -15.49 -6.62
C ALA A 242 -5.87 -16.60 -5.73
N VAL A 243 -5.15 -16.22 -4.66
CA VAL A 243 -4.29 -17.14 -3.92
C VAL A 243 -4.48 -17.05 -2.40
N LEU A 244 -4.16 -18.14 -1.72
CA LEU A 244 -4.08 -18.23 -0.26
C LEU A 244 -2.61 -18.32 0.18
N ARG A 245 -2.22 -17.47 1.12
CA ARG A 245 -0.89 -17.43 1.71
C ARG A 245 -0.95 -17.35 3.23
N ARG A 246 0.20 -17.55 3.87
CA ARG A 246 0.46 -17.13 5.26
C ARG A 246 0.73 -15.60 5.30
N PRO A 247 0.65 -14.93 6.46
CA PRO A 247 0.92 -13.48 6.56
C PRO A 247 2.31 -13.04 6.07
N ASP A 248 3.28 -13.96 6.05
CA ASP A 248 4.62 -13.75 5.50
C ASP A 248 4.72 -14.01 3.98
N LEU A 249 3.58 -14.24 3.33
CA LEU A 249 3.41 -14.55 1.89
C LEU A 249 3.92 -15.92 1.44
N THR A 250 4.31 -16.80 2.37
CA THR A 250 4.66 -18.19 2.04
C THR A 250 3.41 -19.03 1.78
N LEU A 251 3.60 -20.19 1.13
CA LEU A 251 2.51 -21.16 0.94
C LEU A 251 2.13 -21.78 2.30
N PRO A 252 0.84 -21.98 2.60
CA PRO A 252 0.44 -22.82 3.73
C PRO A 252 0.78 -24.29 3.42
N GLU A 253 1.33 -25.01 4.39
CA GLU A 253 1.77 -26.40 4.21
C GLU A 253 0.63 -27.40 4.49
N ALA A 254 0.67 -28.57 3.84
CA ALA A 254 -0.28 -29.64 4.09
C ALA A 254 -0.05 -30.22 5.50
N GLY A 255 -1.04 -30.11 6.38
CA GLY A 255 -0.92 -30.54 7.77
C GLY A 255 -0.59 -29.43 8.77
N ASP A 256 -0.53 -28.16 8.34
CA ASP A 256 -0.72 -27.01 9.23
C ASP A 256 -2.11 -27.13 9.87
N ALA A 257 -2.22 -27.83 10.99
CA ALA A 257 -3.46 -27.98 11.75
C ALA A 257 -3.95 -26.59 12.21
N ASP A 258 -5.09 -26.14 11.67
CA ASP A 258 -6.14 -25.26 12.23
C ASP A 258 -5.83 -23.98 13.03
N ASP A 259 -4.59 -23.51 13.22
CA ASP A 259 -4.33 -22.34 14.11
C ASP A 259 -3.57 -21.17 13.47
N GLY A 260 -3.29 -21.23 12.17
CA GLY A 260 -2.52 -20.17 11.52
C GLY A 260 -3.40 -19.10 10.89
N GLU A 261 -3.11 -17.82 11.15
CA GLU A 261 -3.59 -16.72 10.32
C GLU A 261 -3.31 -17.01 8.84
N ARG A 262 -4.28 -16.68 7.98
CA ARG A 262 -4.22 -16.80 6.54
C ARG A 262 -4.50 -15.45 5.92
N VAL A 263 -4.01 -15.26 4.71
CA VAL A 263 -4.34 -14.12 3.87
C VAL A 263 -4.72 -14.61 2.47
N ALA A 264 -5.94 -14.28 2.05
CA ALA A 264 -6.35 -14.42 0.66
C ALA A 264 -5.97 -13.13 -0.09
N LEU A 265 -5.30 -13.26 -1.23
CA LEU A 265 -4.91 -12.13 -2.08
C LEU A 265 -5.45 -12.32 -3.49
N ILE A 266 -6.04 -11.26 -4.04
CA ILE A 266 -6.56 -11.25 -5.41
C ILE A 266 -6.01 -10.03 -6.14
N ALA A 267 -5.51 -10.26 -7.35
CA ALA A 267 -5.34 -9.23 -8.35
C ALA A 267 -6.04 -9.63 -9.65
N ALA A 268 -6.83 -8.72 -10.19
CA ALA A 268 -7.60 -8.96 -11.40
C ALA A 268 -7.91 -7.65 -12.13
N ARG A 269 -8.02 -7.72 -13.45
CA ARG A 269 -8.47 -6.59 -14.29
C ARG A 269 -9.97 -6.66 -14.51
N LEU A 270 -10.62 -5.52 -14.40
CA LEU A 270 -12.00 -5.31 -14.82
C LEU A 270 -12.01 -4.20 -15.88
N GLY A 271 -12.22 -4.61 -17.13
CA GLY A 271 -11.92 -3.77 -18.29
C GLY A 271 -10.45 -3.37 -18.32
N ARG A 272 -10.16 -2.07 -18.26
CA ARG A 272 -8.77 -1.56 -18.27
C ARG A 272 -8.18 -1.38 -16.88
N THR A 273 -8.99 -1.50 -15.84
CA THR A 273 -8.60 -1.16 -14.46
C THR A 273 -8.14 -2.40 -13.72
N ARG A 274 -6.87 -2.40 -13.28
CA ARG A 274 -6.31 -3.47 -12.46
C ARG A 274 -6.60 -3.20 -10.98
N LEU A 275 -7.41 -4.06 -10.38
CA LEU A 275 -7.81 -4.01 -8.98
C LEU A 275 -7.02 -5.04 -8.17
N ILE A 276 -6.75 -4.70 -6.92
CA ILE A 276 -6.18 -5.61 -5.93
C ILE A 276 -7.02 -5.54 -4.67
N ASP A 277 -7.15 -6.67 -3.99
CA ASP A 277 -7.76 -6.74 -2.66
C ASP A 277 -7.22 -7.95 -1.90
N ASN A 278 -7.35 -7.92 -0.57
CA ASN A 278 -6.94 -9.01 0.29
C ASN A 278 -7.82 -9.10 1.55
N LEU A 279 -7.80 -10.26 2.18
CA LEU A 279 -8.48 -10.51 3.44
C LEU A 279 -7.64 -11.44 4.32
N GLU A 280 -7.29 -10.94 5.51
CA GLU A 280 -6.70 -11.75 6.59
C GLU A 280 -7.82 -12.41 7.42
N PHE A 281 -7.64 -13.66 7.80
CA PHE A 281 -8.57 -14.41 8.64
C PHE A 281 -7.88 -15.57 9.36
N ALA A 282 -8.45 -16.04 10.46
CA ALA A 282 -8.07 -17.32 11.07
C ALA A 282 -8.66 -18.46 10.24
N ALA A 283 -7.81 -19.45 9.91
CA ALA A 283 -8.19 -20.63 9.14
C ALA A 283 -9.29 -21.43 9.82
#